data_AF-A0A1M5KWE2-F1
#
_entry.id   AF-A0A1M5KWE2-F1
#
_cell.length_a   1.000
_cell.length_b   1.000
_cell.length_c   1.000
_cell.angle_alpha   90.00
_cell.angle_beta   90.00
_cell.angle_gamma   90.00
#
_symmetry.space_group_name_H-M   'P 1'
#
loop_
_entity.id
_entity.type
_entity.pdbx_description
1 polymer ?
#
loop_
_entity_poly.entity_id
_entity_poly.type
_entity_poly.pdbx_seq_one_letter_code
_entity_poly.pdbx_strand_id
1 'polypeptide(L)'
;MKLENIEIENPPILVTIAGDRYFRMEKKLVIKVFTDTQIYEYTILPGFVTDFRSGGPIVDIFIQQFGTNLMQAAYICHDIAYTPMYTENGERSHQIPKPFADALLEQMLIFANVKKWKAKLIFIALKLFGKKSYMIDNDYSVDNSRKYSLKVLEKTR
;
A
#
# COMPACT_ATOMS: atom_id res chain seq x y z
N MET A 1 -3.30 -17.13 -4.68
CA MET A 1 -2.05 -16.49 -4.24
C MET A 1 -1.88 -16.76 -2.77
N LYS A 2 -0.70 -17.26 -2.41
CA LYS A 2 -0.27 -17.52 -1.04
C LYS A 2 0.94 -16.63 -0.77
N LEU A 3 0.89 -15.87 0.32
CA LEU A 3 2.04 -15.09 0.77
C LEU A 3 3.04 -15.99 1.50
N GLU A 4 4.31 -15.84 1.16
CA GLU A 4 5.40 -16.62 1.74
C GLU A 4 6.27 -15.78 2.68
N ASN A 5 6.62 -14.56 2.27
CA ASN A 5 7.48 -13.68 3.05
C ASN A 5 7.25 -12.19 2.72
N ILE A 6 7.62 -11.32 3.66
CA ILE A 6 7.74 -9.88 3.45
C ILE A 6 9.11 -9.45 3.98
N GLU A 7 9.93 -8.86 3.10
CA GLU A 7 11.19 -8.22 3.49
C GLU A 7 11.05 -6.71 3.42
N ILE A 8 11.53 -6.04 4.47
CA ILE A 8 11.57 -4.58 4.54
C ILE A 8 13.03 -4.20 4.69
N GLU A 9 13.59 -3.47 3.73
CA GLU A 9 14.96 -2.97 3.82
C GLU A 9 15.02 -1.78 4.78
N ASN A 10 15.94 -1.83 5.75
CA ASN A 10 16.22 -0.78 6.74
C ASN A 10 15.02 -0.35 7.62
N PRO A 11 14.37 -1.27 8.36
CA PRO A 11 13.37 -0.89 9.36
C PRO A 11 14.01 -0.05 10.50
N PRO A 12 13.26 0.86 11.15
CA PRO A 12 11.82 1.12 11.01
C PRO A 12 11.45 2.01 9.81
N ILE A 13 10.17 1.99 9.43
CA ILE A 13 9.60 2.89 8.41
C ILE A 13 9.53 4.31 8.99
N LEU A 14 10.36 5.22 8.47
CA LEU A 14 10.48 6.60 8.97
C LEU A 14 9.60 7.56 8.17
N VAL A 15 8.76 8.31 8.88
CA VAL A 15 7.82 9.27 8.31
C VAL A 15 7.70 10.55 9.14
N THR A 16 7.42 11.66 8.46
CA THR A 16 7.00 12.93 9.08
C THR A 16 5.50 13.15 8.91
N ILE A 17 4.89 13.90 9.84
CA ILE A 17 3.50 14.34 9.72
C ILE A 17 3.40 15.35 8.57
N ALA A 18 2.48 15.13 7.63
CA ALA A 18 2.24 16.01 6.48
C ALA A 18 0.82 16.62 6.47
N GLY A 19 -0.01 16.27 7.44
CA GLY A 19 -1.36 16.75 7.67
C GLY A 19 -2.05 15.89 8.73
N ASP A 20 -3.32 16.14 9.00
CA ASP A 20 -4.06 15.47 10.09
C ASP A 20 -4.12 13.94 9.94
N ARG A 21 -4.12 13.45 8.69
CA ARG A 21 -4.24 12.01 8.37
C ARG A 21 -3.09 11.48 7.51
N TYR A 22 -2.18 12.35 7.07
CA TYR A 22 -1.16 12.00 6.07
C TYR A 22 0.24 12.05 6.65
N PHE A 23 1.05 11.11 6.19
CA PHE A 23 2.46 10.99 6.54
C PHE A 23 3.29 11.01 5.27
N ARG A 24 4.49 11.57 5.39
CA ARG A 24 5.45 11.69 4.30
C ARG A 24 6.68 10.84 4.62
N MET A 25 7.05 9.98 3.68
CA MET A 25 8.26 9.15 3.77
C MET A 25 9.51 10.01 3.88
N GLU A 26 10.32 9.79 4.92
CA GLU A 26 11.58 10.53 5.12
C GLU A 26 12.73 9.97 4.29
N LYS A 27 12.78 8.64 4.16
CA LYS A 27 13.86 7.93 3.49
C LYS A 27 13.31 6.97 2.44
N LYS A 28 14.21 6.55 1.54
CA LYS A 28 13.91 5.47 0.61
C LYS A 28 13.56 4.21 1.39
N LEU A 29 12.48 3.55 1.00
CA LEU A 29 12.04 2.27 1.54
C LEU A 29 11.94 1.25 0.40
N VAL A 30 12.41 0.04 0.64
CA VAL A 30 12.21 -1.09 -0.28
C VAL A 30 11.46 -2.17 0.47
N ILE A 31 10.35 -2.63 -0.11
CA ILE A 31 9.54 -3.73 0.40
C ILE A 31 9.49 -4.81 -0.67
N LYS A 32 9.88 -6.03 -0.33
CA LYS A 32 9.74 -7.20 -1.20
C LYS A 32 8.68 -8.13 -0.65
N VAL A 33 7.68 -8.42 -1.46
CA VAL A 33 6.55 -9.27 -1.10
C VAL A 33 6.63 -10.55 -1.92
N PHE A 34 6.94 -11.65 -1.25
CA PHE A 34 7.16 -12.96 -1.87
C PHE A 34 5.87 -13.76 -1.83
N THR A 35 5.41 -14.19 -3.00
CA THR A 35 4.24 -15.07 -3.13
C THR A 35 4.64 -16.42 -3.72
N ASP A 36 3.67 -17.31 -3.81
CA ASP A 36 3.80 -18.61 -4.46
C ASP A 36 4.14 -18.51 -5.96
N THR A 37 3.86 -17.37 -6.61
CA THR A 37 4.04 -17.21 -8.06
C THR A 37 4.98 -16.06 -8.45
N GLN A 38 5.04 -14.98 -7.68
CA GLN A 38 5.69 -13.73 -8.06
C GLN A 38 6.38 -13.06 -6.86
N ILE A 39 7.32 -12.19 -7.16
CA ILE A 39 7.92 -11.27 -6.18
C ILE A 39 7.56 -9.86 -6.58
N TYR A 40 6.93 -9.12 -5.66
CA TYR A 40 6.61 -7.71 -5.84
C TYR A 40 7.64 -6.88 -5.09
N GLU A 41 8.48 -6.17 -5.84
CA GLU A 41 9.45 -5.22 -5.27
C GLU A 41 8.91 -3.81 -5.39
N TYR A 42 8.54 -3.23 -4.24
CA TYR A 42 8.11 -1.85 -4.10
C TYR A 42 9.32 -1.01 -3.70
N THR A 43 9.68 -0.04 -4.52
CA THR A 43 10.62 1.02 -4.13
C THR A 43 9.84 2.29 -3.90
N ILE A 44 9.94 2.85 -2.70
CA ILE A 44 9.28 4.09 -2.29
C ILE A 44 10.36 5.14 -2.05
N LEU A 45 10.21 6.30 -2.66
CA LEU A 45 11.16 7.40 -2.57
C LEU A 45 10.76 8.38 -1.45
N PRO A 46 11.73 9.13 -0.90
CA PRO A 46 11.43 10.22 0.02
C PRO A 46 10.36 11.17 -0.54
N GLY A 47 9.48 11.64 0.33
CA GLY A 47 8.40 12.54 -0.04
C GLY A 47 7.11 11.87 -0.52
N PHE A 48 7.06 10.54 -0.63
CA PHE A 48 5.82 9.80 -0.88
C PHE A 48 4.85 9.99 0.29
N VAL A 49 3.57 10.22 -0.01
CA VAL A 49 2.54 10.49 1.00
C VAL A 49 1.60 9.30 1.13
N THR A 50 1.34 8.85 2.35
CA THR A 50 0.42 7.75 2.69
C THR A 50 -0.45 8.13 3.89
N ASP A 51 -1.64 7.57 4.00
CA ASP A 51 -2.51 7.67 5.18
C ASP A 51 -2.43 6.42 6.08
N PHE A 52 -1.66 5.40 5.67
CA PHE A 52 -1.57 4.05 6.25
C PHE A 52 -2.92 3.34 6.41
N ARG A 53 -3.93 3.72 5.63
CA ARG A 53 -5.29 3.18 5.73
C ARG A 53 -5.95 2.93 4.38
N SER A 54 -5.37 3.44 3.28
CA SER A 54 -5.88 3.28 1.92
C SER A 54 -7.34 3.71 1.74
N GLY A 55 -7.82 4.70 2.50
CA GLY A 55 -9.24 5.02 2.53
C GLY A 55 -9.65 6.29 3.30
N GLY A 56 -10.90 6.69 3.09
CA GLY A 56 -11.44 7.92 3.66
C GLY A 56 -11.67 7.81 5.16
N PRO A 57 -11.96 8.92 5.86
CA PRO A 57 -12.03 8.95 7.33
C PRO A 57 -12.91 7.88 7.99
N ILE A 58 -13.92 7.39 7.27
CA ILE A 58 -14.81 6.34 7.76
C ILE A 58 -14.13 4.97 7.97
N VAL A 59 -13.00 4.69 7.29
CA VAL A 59 -12.24 3.45 7.50
C VAL A 59 -11.37 3.50 8.76
N ASP A 60 -11.15 4.69 9.34
CA ASP A 60 -10.26 4.90 10.50
C ASP A 60 -10.72 4.16 11.75
N ILE A 61 -12.02 3.91 11.88
CA ILE A 61 -12.60 3.15 13.01
C ILE A 61 -12.23 1.66 12.92
N PHE A 62 -12.00 1.16 11.70
CA PHE A 62 -11.69 -0.24 11.44
C PHE A 62 -10.19 -0.50 11.31
N ILE A 63 -9.41 0.52 10.93
CA ILE A 63 -7.98 0.43 10.62
C ILE A 63 -7.17 1.28 11.60
N GLN A 64 -6.33 0.60 12.39
CA GLN A 64 -5.33 1.26 13.21
C GLN A 64 -4.25 1.87 12.30
N GLN A 65 -4.06 3.20 12.38
CA GLN A 65 -3.05 3.94 11.60
C GLN A 65 -1.62 3.48 11.91
N PHE A 66 -1.39 3.16 13.17
CA PHE A 66 -0.08 2.75 13.68
C PHE A 66 -0.18 1.30 14.14
N GLY A 67 0.59 0.45 13.47
CA GLY A 67 0.71 -0.98 13.75
C GLY A 67 2.17 -1.40 13.69
N THR A 68 2.41 -2.68 13.41
CA THR A 68 3.78 -3.18 13.17
C THR A 68 4.32 -2.65 11.84
N ASN A 69 5.65 -2.67 11.66
CA ASN A 69 6.28 -2.35 10.36
C ASN A 69 5.67 -3.18 9.20
N LEU A 70 5.27 -4.43 9.47
CA LEU A 70 4.61 -5.30 8.48
C LEU A 70 3.20 -4.81 8.11
N MET A 71 2.42 -4.34 9.08
CA MET A 71 1.11 -3.74 8.80
C MET A 71 1.25 -2.45 8.00
N GLN A 72 2.18 -1.58 8.39
CA GLN A 72 2.47 -0.34 7.66
C GLN A 72 2.93 -0.62 6.22
N ALA A 73 3.82 -1.60 6.04
CA ALA A 73 4.23 -2.06 4.72
C ALA A 73 3.04 -2.56 3.88
N ALA A 74 2.12 -3.31 4.48
CA ALA A 74 0.90 -3.79 3.79
C ALA A 74 0.06 -2.62 3.26
N TYR A 75 -0.18 -1.59 4.08
CA TYR A 75 -0.93 -0.41 3.66
C TYR A 75 -0.20 0.42 2.59
N ILE A 76 1.12 0.64 2.73
CA ILE A 76 1.92 1.35 1.72
C ILE A 76 1.87 0.62 0.37
N CYS A 77 2.08 -0.71 0.36
CA CYS A 77 2.02 -1.51 -0.86
C CYS A 77 0.65 -1.41 -1.55
N HIS A 78 -0.43 -1.36 -0.75
CA HIS A 78 -1.78 -1.21 -1.25
C HIS A 78 -2.07 0.21 -1.76
N ASP A 79 -1.63 1.27 -1.07
CA ASP A 79 -1.72 2.66 -1.54
C ASP A 79 -1.02 2.83 -2.90
N ILE A 80 0.16 2.23 -3.05
CA ILE A 80 0.91 2.23 -4.31
C ILE A 80 0.12 1.54 -5.41
N ALA A 81 -0.43 0.35 -5.14
CA ALA A 81 -1.24 -0.38 -6.10
C ALA A 81 -2.48 0.41 -6.58
N TYR A 82 -3.04 1.23 -5.69
CA TYR A 82 -4.19 2.08 -5.98
C TYR A 82 -3.82 3.47 -6.51
N THR A 83 -2.55 3.85 -6.50
CA THR A 83 -2.09 5.11 -7.10
C THR A 83 -1.89 4.89 -8.60
N PRO A 84 -2.57 5.62 -9.50
CA PRO A 84 -2.32 5.49 -10.93
C PRO A 84 -0.94 6.05 -11.31
N MET A 85 -0.25 5.38 -12.22
CA MET A 85 0.93 5.92 -12.89
C MET A 85 0.57 6.43 -14.28
N TYR A 86 1.33 7.43 -14.74
CA TYR A 86 1.29 7.85 -16.13
C TYR A 86 2.08 6.85 -16.98
N THR A 87 1.45 6.31 -18.01
CA THR A 87 2.11 5.52 -19.06
C THR A 87 2.93 6.44 -19.97
N GLU A 88 3.77 5.86 -20.83
CA GLU A 88 4.53 6.60 -21.85
C GLU A 88 3.61 7.44 -22.77
N ASN A 89 2.36 7.01 -22.93
CA ASN A 89 1.33 7.70 -23.72
C ASN A 89 0.55 8.75 -22.91
N GLY A 90 0.92 9.01 -21.66
CA GLY A 90 0.24 9.96 -20.77
C GLY A 90 -1.07 9.44 -20.17
N GLU A 91 -1.42 8.16 -20.36
CA GLU A 91 -2.62 7.57 -19.79
C GLU A 91 -2.40 7.18 -18.33
N ARG A 92 -3.43 7.31 -17.50
CA ARG A 92 -3.37 6.84 -16.10
C ARG A 92 -3.76 5.37 -16.02
N SER A 93 -2.81 4.53 -15.60
CA SER A 93 -3.05 3.09 -15.39
C SER A 93 -2.53 2.63 -14.04
N HIS A 94 -3.21 1.63 -13.46
CA HIS A 94 -2.73 0.95 -12.25
C HIS A 94 -1.76 -0.16 -12.65
N GLN A 95 -0.66 -0.31 -11.91
CA GLN A 95 0.35 -1.33 -12.21
C GLN A 95 -0.13 -2.76 -11.94
N ILE A 96 -1.10 -2.92 -11.04
CA ILE A 96 -1.76 -4.21 -10.78
C ILE A 96 -3.29 -4.05 -10.77
N PRO A 97 -4.05 -5.09 -11.17
CA PRO A 97 -5.50 -5.07 -11.07
C PRO A 97 -5.97 -4.89 -9.62
N LYS A 98 -6.98 -4.04 -9.39
CA LYS A 98 -7.53 -3.78 -8.05
C LYS A 98 -7.91 -5.04 -7.26
N PRO A 99 -8.61 -6.04 -7.84
CA PRO A 99 -8.93 -7.28 -7.12
C PRO A 99 -7.68 -8.03 -6.63
N PHE A 100 -6.56 -7.88 -7.35
CA PHE A 100 -5.30 -8.48 -6.99
C PHE A 100 -4.61 -7.71 -5.87
N ALA A 101 -4.60 -6.37 -5.95
CA ALA A 101 -4.10 -5.50 -4.88
C ALA A 101 -4.80 -5.77 -3.55
N ASP A 102 -6.13 -5.90 -3.58
CA ASP A 102 -6.94 -6.19 -2.40
C ASP A 102 -6.61 -7.57 -1.79
N ALA A 103 -6.49 -8.59 -2.64
CA ALA A 103 -6.13 -9.94 -2.21
C ALA A 103 -4.72 -9.97 -1.60
N LEU A 104 -3.79 -9.19 -2.15
CA LEU A 104 -2.45 -9.04 -1.61
C LEU A 104 -2.46 -8.41 -0.22
N LEU A 105 -3.22 -7.31 -0.05
CA LEU A 105 -3.39 -6.66 1.25
C LEU A 105 -3.93 -7.63 2.31
N GLU A 106 -4.98 -8.40 1.99
CA GLU A 106 -5.53 -9.38 2.95
C GLU A 106 -4.45 -10.37 3.42
N GLN A 107 -3.67 -10.93 2.49
CA GLN A 107 -2.61 -11.88 2.83
C GLN A 107 -1.49 -11.23 3.66
N MET A 108 -1.07 -10.00 3.29
CA MET A 108 -0.05 -9.27 4.03
C MET A 108 -0.49 -8.92 5.45
N LEU A 109 -1.76 -8.54 5.66
CA LEU A 109 -2.30 -8.28 6.99
C LEU A 109 -2.34 -9.56 7.84
N ILE A 110 -2.75 -10.69 7.27
CA ILE A 110 -2.72 -11.99 7.96
C ILE A 110 -1.29 -12.35 8.37
N PHE A 111 -0.32 -12.17 7.48
CA PHE A 111 1.11 -12.39 7.77
C PHE A 111 1.64 -11.44 8.85
N ALA A 112 1.16 -10.20 8.88
CA ALA A 112 1.44 -9.22 9.94
C ALA A 112 0.70 -9.52 11.27
N ASN A 113 0.17 -10.74 11.44
CA ASN A 113 -0.54 -11.24 12.61
C ASN A 113 -1.90 -10.56 12.88
N VAL A 114 -2.52 -9.95 11.87
CA VAL A 114 -3.91 -9.50 11.96
C VAL A 114 -4.83 -10.72 11.83
N LYS A 115 -5.73 -10.90 12.79
CA LYS A 115 -6.72 -12.00 12.74
C LYS A 115 -7.48 -11.98 11.41
N LYS A 116 -7.62 -13.15 10.76
CA LYS A 116 -8.26 -13.30 9.45
C LYS A 116 -9.63 -12.60 9.33
N TRP A 117 -10.47 -12.68 10.36
CA TRP A 117 -11.76 -12.00 10.36
C TRP A 117 -11.64 -10.46 10.35
N LYS A 118 -10.63 -9.91 11.04
CA LYS A 118 -10.35 -8.47 11.06
C LYS A 118 -9.79 -8.01 9.71
N ALA A 119 -8.88 -8.78 9.10
CA ALA A 119 -8.39 -8.53 7.75
C ALA A 119 -9.54 -8.50 6.72
N LYS A 120 -10.48 -9.45 6.83
CA LYS A 120 -11.68 -9.49 5.99
C LYS A 120 -12.60 -8.28 6.19
N LEU A 121 -12.78 -7.81 7.43
CA LEU A 121 -13.55 -6.59 7.70
C LEU A 121 -12.90 -5.35 7.08
N ILE A 122 -11.57 -5.24 7.20
CA ILE A 122 -10.80 -4.15 6.57
C ILE A 122 -10.99 -4.18 5.06
N PHE A 123 -10.87 -5.35 4.43
CA PHE A 123 -11.12 -5.52 3.00
C PHE A 123 -12.55 -5.08 2.59
N ILE A 124 -13.57 -5.48 3.34
CA ILE A 124 -14.95 -5.06 3.09
C ILE A 124 -15.09 -3.53 3.21
N ALA A 125 -14.50 -2.93 4.25
CA ALA A 125 -14.54 -1.48 4.46
C ALA A 125 -13.88 -0.73 3.29
N LEU A 126 -12.70 -1.17 2.84
CA LEU A 126 -12.00 -0.60 1.69
C LEU A 126 -12.81 -0.71 0.40
N LYS A 127 -13.46 -1.85 0.16
CA LYS A 127 -14.30 -2.06 -1.02
C LYS A 127 -15.53 -1.15 -1.05
N LEU A 128 -16.15 -0.89 0.12
CA LEU A 128 -17.34 -0.06 0.25
C LEU A 128 -17.03 1.43 0.27
N PHE A 129 -15.94 1.83 0.92
CA PHE A 129 -15.67 3.23 1.25
C PHE A 129 -14.43 3.81 0.55
N GLY A 130 -13.54 2.98 0.00
CA GLY A 130 -12.30 3.42 -0.66
C GLY A 130 -12.53 4.25 -1.93
N LYS A 131 -13.68 4.09 -2.60
CA LYS A 131 -14.03 4.87 -3.81
C LYS A 131 -14.20 6.37 -3.55
N LYS A 132 -14.52 6.81 -2.33
CA LYS A 132 -14.84 8.22 -2.02
C LYS A 132 -13.63 9.07 -1.64
N SER A 133 -12.52 8.47 -1.23
CA SER A 133 -11.32 9.17 -0.73
C SER A 133 -10.51 9.83 -1.84
N TYR A 134 -10.36 9.13 -2.98
CA TYR A 134 -9.55 9.60 -4.11
C TYR A 134 -10.14 10.81 -4.87
N MET A 135 -11.35 11.27 -4.53
CA MET A 135 -11.93 12.50 -5.08
C MET A 135 -11.57 13.75 -4.27
N ILE A 136 -11.07 13.60 -3.04
CA ILE A 136 -10.79 14.70 -2.10
C ILE A 136 -9.27 14.87 -1.87
N ASP A 137 -8.46 13.84 -2.13
CA ASP A 137 -7.00 13.75 -1.84
C ASP A 137 -6.06 14.59 -2.74
N ASN A 138 -6.59 15.57 -3.47
CA ASN A 138 -5.97 16.11 -4.67
C ASN A 138 -4.85 17.15 -4.45
N ASP A 139 -4.44 17.45 -3.21
CA ASP A 139 -3.34 18.41 -2.96
C ASP A 139 -2.06 17.75 -2.42
N TYR A 140 -2.16 16.70 -1.60
CA TYR A 140 -1.00 16.08 -0.95
C TYR A 140 -0.41 14.88 -1.70
N SER A 141 -1.22 14.20 -2.53
CA SER A 141 -0.86 12.93 -3.17
C SER A 141 -0.58 13.03 -4.68
N VAL A 142 -0.76 14.21 -5.28
CA VAL A 142 -0.62 14.43 -6.74
C VAL A 142 0.72 13.94 -7.28
N ASP A 143 1.77 14.14 -6.51
CA ASP A 143 3.14 13.79 -6.88
C ASP A 143 3.51 12.33 -6.56
N ASN A 144 2.64 11.55 -5.91
CA ASN A 144 2.96 10.18 -5.52
C ASN A 144 3.30 9.30 -6.73
N SER A 145 2.66 9.53 -7.88
CA SER A 145 2.90 8.79 -9.13
C SER A 145 4.35 8.79 -9.60
N ARG A 146 5.19 9.73 -9.13
CA ARG A 146 6.63 9.84 -9.45
C ARG A 146 7.54 9.40 -8.30
N LYS A 147 6.99 9.04 -7.16
CA LYS A 147 7.71 8.78 -5.90
C LYS A 147 7.71 7.31 -5.51
N TYR A 148 7.33 6.42 -6.41
CA TYR A 148 7.47 4.99 -6.22
C TYR A 148 7.71 4.25 -7.54
N SER A 149 8.12 3.00 -7.45
CA SER A 149 8.09 2.04 -8.55
C SER A 149 7.73 0.64 -8.03
N LEU A 150 6.89 -0.09 -8.76
CA LEU A 150 6.68 -1.52 -8.56
C LEU A 150 7.38 -2.31 -9.67
N LYS A 151 8.14 -3.34 -9.29
CA LYS A 151 8.59 -4.39 -10.21
C LYS A 151 7.92 -5.70 -9.84
N VAL A 152 7.45 -6.42 -10.85
CA VAL A 152 6.91 -7.77 -10.70
C VAL A 152 7.92 -8.73 -11.32
N LEU A 153 8.51 -9.58 -10.48
CA LEU A 153 9.48 -10.58 -10.91
C LEU A 153 8.82 -11.96 -10.86
N GLU A 154 9.08 -12.77 -11.88
CA GLU A 154 8.67 -14.17 -11.87
C GLU A 154 9.58 -14.97 -10.93
N LYS A 155 8.97 -15.87 -10.15
CA LYS A 155 9.73 -16.79 -9.32
C LYS A 155 10.30 -17.90 -10.20
N THR A 156 11.60 -17.83 -10.48
CA THR A 156 12.30 -18.92 -11.18
C THR A 156 12.30 -20.14 -10.25
N ARG A 157 11.73 -21.25 -10.73
CA ARG A 157 11.64 -22.51 -9.97
C ARG A 157 12.98 -23.20 -9.86
#